data_AF-V5IGA4-F1
#
_entry.id   AF-V5IGA4-F1
#
_cell.length_a   1.000
_cell.length_b   1.000
_cell.length_c   1.000
_cell.angle_alpha   90.00
_cell.angle_beta   90.00
_cell.angle_gamma   90.00
#
_symmetry.space_group_name_H-M   'P 1'
#
loop_
_entity.id
_entity.type
_entity.pdbx_description
1 polymer ?
#
loop_
_entity_poly.entity_id
_entity_poly.type
_entity_poly.pdbx_seq_one_letter_code
_entity_poly.pdbx_strand_id
1 'polypeptide(L)'
;GNIRVFCRVRPMLPSEEREGERPSHITFPDEKTVELVKPDTEKVMAFPFDRVFPGSATQAEVYEEVAHVVQSALDGYNVCIFAYGQTGSGKTFTMEGPPDLDLGSPNDSQLGLIPRALQQVFMSAQELQNTHHWEFTMVASYLEIYNENVRDLLSTRPRSKQTVCQIKQEKDGSMMVTNATKTTVTSPEQIYELLRRARKHRAVGATQCNEHSSRSHSVFQLRITGTNRRTGVGSRGLLNLVDLCGSERLDESKVEGARLRETQHINRSLSNLGNVILALSQKAEHVPYRNSKLTFLLMDSLGGNSKTLMLLNVSPREKNLAETINSLRFATTVNQCDIGTAHRTLQASSQY
;
A
#
# COMPACT_ATOMS: atom_id res chain seq x y z
N GLY A 1 3.34 10.93 -15.89
CA GLY A 1 4.13 9.83 -15.31
C GLY A 1 3.16 8.79 -14.83
N ASN A 2 3.04 7.70 -15.58
CA ASN A 2 1.97 6.73 -15.35
C ASN A 2 2.15 6.02 -14.00
N ILE A 3 1.03 5.56 -13.41
CA ILE A 3 1.10 4.67 -12.26
C ILE A 3 1.74 3.36 -12.72
N ARG A 4 2.88 3.00 -12.10
CA ARG A 4 3.52 1.71 -12.37
C ARG A 4 2.71 0.60 -11.72
N VAL A 5 2.70 -0.57 -12.35
CA VAL A 5 2.03 -1.76 -11.82
C VAL A 5 3.01 -2.92 -11.85
N PHE A 6 3.23 -3.53 -10.69
CA PHE A 6 3.88 -4.85 -10.62
C PHE A 6 2.85 -5.90 -10.23
N CYS A 7 2.84 -7.02 -10.95
CA CYS A 7 1.99 -8.16 -10.62
C CYS A 7 2.80 -9.21 -9.86
N ARG A 8 2.35 -9.60 -8.67
CA ARG A 8 2.94 -10.66 -7.85
C ARG A 8 1.94 -11.80 -7.67
N VAL A 9 2.26 -12.94 -8.23
CA VAL A 9 1.52 -14.18 -8.02
C VAL A 9 2.15 -14.90 -6.83
N ARG A 10 1.36 -15.21 -5.79
CA ARG A 10 1.88 -15.98 -4.67
C ARG A 10 2.06 -17.46 -5.05
N PRO A 11 2.90 -18.24 -4.35
CA PRO A 11 2.90 -19.69 -4.50
C PRO A 11 1.56 -20.31 -4.07
N MET A 12 1.33 -21.55 -4.49
CA MET A 12 0.26 -22.39 -3.93
C MET A 12 0.51 -22.57 -2.43
N LEU A 13 -0.55 -22.50 -1.62
CA LEU A 13 -0.44 -22.75 -0.19
C LEU A 13 -0.40 -24.28 0.07
N PRO A 14 0.28 -24.75 1.14
CA PRO A 14 0.30 -26.18 1.48
C PRO A 14 -1.09 -26.80 1.70
N SER A 15 -2.09 -26.01 2.09
CA SER A 15 -3.49 -26.47 2.16
C SER A 15 -4.10 -26.69 0.77
N GLU A 16 -3.78 -25.82 -0.19
CA GLU A 16 -4.32 -25.86 -1.56
C GLU A 16 -3.71 -27.01 -2.37
N GLU A 17 -2.41 -27.27 -2.18
CA GLU A 17 -1.74 -28.42 -2.79
C GLU A 17 -2.29 -29.75 -2.25
N ARG A 18 -2.63 -29.81 -0.94
CA ARG A 18 -3.29 -30.98 -0.34
C ARG A 18 -4.71 -31.22 -0.85
N GLU A 19 -5.39 -30.17 -1.32
CA GLU A 19 -6.67 -30.28 -2.04
C GLU A 19 -6.50 -30.75 -3.49
N GLY A 20 -5.26 -30.98 -3.96
CA GLY A 20 -4.95 -31.44 -5.32
C GLY A 20 -4.95 -30.33 -6.37
N GLU A 21 -5.03 -29.07 -5.97
CA GLU A 21 -5.03 -27.94 -6.91
C GLU A 21 -3.64 -27.73 -7.52
N ARG A 22 -3.60 -27.39 -8.81
CA ARG A 22 -2.37 -27.02 -9.52
C ARG A 22 -2.58 -25.75 -10.35
N PRO A 23 -1.58 -24.87 -10.45
CA PRO A 23 -1.70 -23.60 -11.16
C PRO A 23 -1.45 -23.78 -12.67
N SER A 24 -2.20 -24.67 -13.34
CA SER A 24 -2.03 -24.97 -14.77
C SER A 24 -2.55 -23.87 -15.70
N HIS A 25 -3.43 -23.00 -15.19
CA HIS A 25 -4.10 -21.96 -15.98
C HIS A 25 -3.35 -20.62 -15.98
N ILE A 26 -2.18 -20.52 -15.34
CA ILE A 26 -1.39 -19.28 -15.25
C ILE A 26 0.05 -19.51 -15.70
N THR A 27 0.52 -18.68 -16.63
CA THR A 27 1.87 -18.77 -17.20
C THR A 27 2.55 -17.39 -17.23
N PHE A 28 3.88 -17.42 -17.32
CA PHE A 28 4.75 -16.24 -17.29
C PHE A 28 5.69 -16.31 -18.51
N PRO A 29 5.26 -15.85 -19.70
CA PRO A 29 6.10 -15.91 -20.90
C PRO A 29 7.36 -15.04 -20.80
N ASP A 30 7.32 -13.98 -19.99
CA ASP A 30 8.45 -13.10 -19.71
C ASP A 30 8.28 -12.42 -18.33
N GLU A 31 9.19 -11.50 -17.97
CA GLU A 31 9.19 -10.80 -16.69
C GLU A 31 8.18 -9.63 -16.59
N LYS A 32 7.35 -9.43 -17.61
CA LYS A 32 6.39 -8.32 -17.74
C LYS A 32 4.97 -8.77 -18.06
N THR A 33 4.78 -10.03 -18.43
CA THR A 33 3.50 -10.54 -18.89
C THR A 33 3.04 -11.70 -18.02
N VAL A 34 1.78 -11.67 -17.59
CA VAL A 34 1.08 -12.82 -17.03
C VAL A 34 0.00 -13.26 -18.00
N GLU A 35 -0.06 -14.55 -18.27
CA GLU A 35 -1.06 -15.16 -19.14
C GLU A 35 -2.00 -16.05 -18.33
N LEU A 36 -3.29 -15.94 -18.62
CA LEU A 36 -4.31 -16.82 -18.08
C LEU A 36 -4.97 -17.62 -19.17
N VAL A 37 -5.08 -18.93 -18.99
CA VAL A 37 -5.86 -19.83 -19.83
C VAL A 37 -7.20 -20.06 -19.19
N LYS A 38 -8.29 -19.70 -19.87
CA LYS A 38 -9.62 -20.03 -19.37
C LYS A 38 -9.93 -21.53 -19.54
N PRO A 39 -10.23 -22.28 -18.47
CA PRO A 39 -10.46 -23.73 -18.56
C PRO A 39 -11.64 -24.13 -19.46
N ASP A 40 -12.64 -23.26 -19.60
CA ASP A 40 -13.88 -23.53 -20.35
C ASP A 40 -13.74 -23.34 -21.87
N THR A 41 -12.86 -22.44 -22.29
CA THR A 41 -12.77 -21.93 -23.67
C THR A 41 -11.38 -22.08 -24.27
N GLU A 42 -10.40 -22.52 -23.47
CA GLU A 42 -8.97 -22.52 -23.78
C GLU A 42 -8.44 -21.16 -24.26
N LYS A 43 -9.19 -20.09 -24.01
CA LYS A 43 -8.83 -18.74 -24.41
C LYS A 43 -7.69 -18.25 -23.54
N VAL A 44 -6.57 -17.92 -24.18
CA VAL A 44 -5.42 -17.25 -23.55
C VAL A 44 -5.70 -15.75 -23.42
N MET A 45 -5.45 -15.20 -22.23
CA MET A 45 -5.54 -13.79 -21.91
C MET A 45 -4.19 -13.30 -21.40
N ALA A 46 -3.49 -12.47 -22.17
CA ALA A 46 -2.23 -11.86 -21.78
C ALA A 46 -2.44 -10.48 -21.14
N PHE A 47 -1.74 -10.22 -20.04
CA PHE A 47 -1.76 -8.95 -19.30
C PHE A 47 -0.32 -8.44 -19.11
N PRO A 48 0.10 -7.43 -19.88
CA PRO A 48 1.40 -6.79 -19.71
C PRO A 48 1.40 -5.76 -18.57
N PHE A 49 2.47 -5.73 -17.80
CA PHE A 49 2.73 -4.83 -16.68
C PHE A 49 4.20 -4.37 -16.67
N ASP A 50 4.57 -3.48 -15.74
CA ASP A 50 5.96 -3.01 -15.62
C ASP A 50 6.91 -4.12 -15.12
N ARG A 51 6.39 -5.04 -14.29
CA ARG A 51 7.10 -6.21 -13.75
C ARG A 51 6.10 -7.29 -13.33
N VAL A 52 6.45 -8.56 -13.53
CA VAL A 52 5.69 -9.73 -13.09
C VAL A 52 6.59 -10.64 -12.27
N PHE A 53 6.11 -11.01 -11.08
CA PHE A 53 6.78 -11.88 -10.14
C PHE A 53 6.02 -13.22 -10.04
N PRO A 54 6.62 -14.34 -10.47
CA PRO A 54 6.04 -15.66 -10.31
C PRO A 54 6.06 -16.11 -8.84
N GLY A 55 5.40 -17.24 -8.54
CA GLY A 55 5.30 -17.79 -7.18
C GLY A 55 6.63 -18.13 -6.51
N SER A 56 7.73 -18.20 -7.26
CA SER A 56 9.09 -18.39 -6.74
C SER A 56 9.75 -17.11 -6.24
N ALA A 57 9.19 -15.93 -6.55
CA ALA A 57 9.81 -14.65 -6.22
C ALA A 57 9.78 -14.36 -4.71
N THR A 58 10.96 -14.10 -4.16
CA THR A 58 11.20 -13.81 -2.75
C THR A 58 10.79 -12.37 -2.38
N GLN A 59 10.72 -12.08 -1.08
CA GLN A 59 10.50 -10.71 -0.60
C GLN A 59 11.62 -9.76 -1.00
N ALA A 60 12.86 -10.26 -1.05
CA ALA A 60 14.04 -9.46 -1.40
C ALA A 60 14.01 -9.03 -2.87
N GLU A 61 13.74 -9.96 -3.79
CA GLU A 61 13.63 -9.67 -5.23
C GLU A 61 12.50 -8.68 -5.53
N VAL A 62 11.34 -8.82 -4.85
CA VAL A 62 10.25 -7.86 -4.99
C VAL A 62 10.64 -6.49 -4.45
N TYR A 63 11.37 -6.43 -3.34
CA TYR A 63 11.80 -5.16 -2.75
C TYR A 63 12.86 -4.45 -3.59
N GLU A 64 13.78 -5.18 -4.21
CA GLU A 64 14.84 -4.61 -5.07
C GLU A 64 14.26 -3.76 -6.21
N GLU A 65 13.19 -4.24 -6.84
CA GLU A 65 12.45 -3.50 -7.88
C GLU A 65 11.68 -2.27 -7.37
N VAL A 66 11.47 -2.15 -6.05
CA VAL A 66 10.73 -1.08 -5.38
C VAL A 66 11.67 -0.08 -4.68
N ALA A 67 12.93 -0.46 -4.44
CA ALA A 67 13.91 0.28 -3.65
C ALA A 67 14.13 1.72 -4.14
N HIS A 68 14.18 1.96 -5.46
CA HIS A 68 14.37 3.31 -6.02
C HIS A 68 13.13 4.20 -5.84
N VAL A 69 11.93 3.59 -5.80
CA VAL A 69 10.68 4.30 -5.51
C VAL A 69 10.70 4.77 -4.06
N VAL A 70 11.13 3.92 -3.13
CA VAL A 70 11.32 4.27 -1.71
C VAL A 70 12.37 5.37 -1.54
N GLN A 71 13.52 5.27 -2.22
CA GLN A 71 14.58 6.28 -2.18
C GLN A 71 14.07 7.67 -2.56
N SER A 72 13.14 7.74 -3.53
CA SER A 72 12.56 9.00 -3.96
C SER A 72 11.84 9.75 -2.82
N ALA A 73 11.30 9.04 -1.82
CA ALA A 73 10.69 9.71 -0.66
C ALA A 73 11.74 10.47 0.15
N LEU A 74 12.93 9.88 0.36
CA LEU A 74 14.04 10.56 1.04
C LEU A 74 14.56 11.75 0.23
N ASP A 75 14.56 11.63 -1.10
CA ASP A 75 14.96 12.72 -2.00
C ASP A 75 13.98 13.91 -1.97
N GLY A 76 12.79 13.76 -1.40
CA GLY A 76 11.78 14.83 -1.27
C GLY A 76 10.61 14.73 -2.24
N TYR A 77 10.32 13.53 -2.74
CA TYR A 77 9.09 13.26 -3.50
C TYR A 77 7.99 12.72 -2.59
N ASN A 78 6.74 12.91 -2.98
CA ASN A 78 5.66 12.09 -2.47
C ASN A 78 5.69 10.74 -3.20
N VAL A 79 5.56 9.67 -2.43
CA VAL A 79 5.62 8.29 -2.90
C VAL A 79 4.45 7.54 -2.32
N CYS A 80 3.79 6.75 -3.15
CA CYS A 80 2.70 5.89 -2.72
C CYS A 80 2.86 4.50 -3.33
N ILE A 81 2.97 3.49 -2.47
CA ILE A 81 2.98 2.09 -2.87
C ILE A 81 1.77 1.44 -2.21
N PHE A 82 0.87 0.87 -3.02
CA PHE A 82 -0.32 0.19 -2.50
C PHE A 82 -0.44 -1.24 -3.02
N ALA A 83 -0.74 -2.18 -2.11
CA ALA A 83 -1.04 -3.56 -2.45
C ALA A 83 -2.54 -3.73 -2.72
N TYR A 84 -2.89 -4.37 -3.83
CA TYR A 84 -4.27 -4.58 -4.28
C TYR A 84 -4.49 -6.03 -4.72
N GLY A 85 -5.69 -6.56 -4.49
CA GLY A 85 -6.10 -7.90 -4.92
C GLY A 85 -7.07 -8.53 -3.93
N GLN A 86 -7.55 -9.73 -4.23
CA GLN A 86 -8.52 -10.41 -3.37
C GLN A 86 -7.92 -10.81 -2.01
N THR A 87 -8.78 -11.12 -1.04
CA THR A 87 -8.37 -11.74 0.22
C THR A 87 -7.62 -13.04 -0.05
N GLY A 88 -6.53 -13.24 0.70
CA GLY A 88 -5.65 -14.40 0.54
C GLY A 88 -4.73 -14.35 -0.69
N SER A 89 -4.68 -13.25 -1.46
CA SER A 89 -3.75 -13.13 -2.61
C SER A 89 -2.31 -12.75 -2.24
N GLY A 90 -2.07 -12.33 -1.00
CA GLY A 90 -0.72 -12.01 -0.49
C GLY A 90 -0.42 -10.51 -0.31
N LYS A 91 -1.43 -9.63 -0.24
CA LYS A 91 -1.26 -8.18 0.02
C LYS A 91 -0.48 -7.90 1.31
N THR A 92 -1.01 -8.32 2.46
CA THR A 92 -0.36 -8.15 3.77
C THR A 92 1.00 -8.86 3.83
N PHE A 93 1.14 -10.04 3.23
CA PHE A 93 2.43 -10.73 3.13
C PHE A 93 3.46 -9.87 2.38
N THR A 94 3.04 -9.22 1.29
CA THR A 94 3.92 -8.33 0.52
C THR A 94 4.29 -7.07 1.30
N MET A 95 3.33 -6.46 2.00
CA MET A 95 3.55 -5.21 2.72
C MET A 95 4.31 -5.41 4.04
N GLU A 96 3.97 -6.41 4.84
CA GLU A 96 4.49 -6.61 6.19
C GLU A 96 5.33 -7.88 6.37
N GLY A 97 5.09 -8.91 5.55
CA GLY A 97 5.58 -10.27 5.79
C GLY A 97 4.54 -11.17 6.50
N PRO A 98 4.90 -12.41 6.84
CA PRO A 98 3.99 -13.35 7.48
C PRO A 98 3.61 -12.90 8.91
N PRO A 99 2.44 -13.32 9.42
CA PRO A 99 1.91 -12.83 10.70
C PRO A 99 2.76 -13.24 11.91
N ASP A 100 3.40 -14.40 11.84
CA ASP A 100 4.30 -14.98 12.83
C ASP A 100 5.75 -14.48 12.71
N LEU A 101 6.03 -13.58 11.75
CA LEU A 101 7.34 -12.95 11.59
C LEU A 101 7.77 -12.23 12.87
N ASP A 102 8.92 -12.62 13.42
CA ASP A 102 9.56 -11.86 14.48
C ASP A 102 10.24 -10.61 13.89
N LEU A 103 9.54 -9.48 14.01
CA LEU A 103 10.06 -8.16 13.64
C LEU A 103 11.31 -7.74 14.45
N GLY A 104 11.78 -8.55 15.41
CA GLY A 104 13.03 -8.34 16.14
C GLY A 104 14.27 -8.86 15.42
N SER A 105 14.09 -9.61 14.33
CA SER A 105 15.17 -10.12 13.49
C SER A 105 15.30 -9.26 12.23
N PRO A 106 16.19 -8.25 12.21
CA PRO A 106 16.31 -7.30 11.09
C PRO A 106 16.79 -7.94 9.78
N ASN A 107 17.29 -9.18 9.82
CA ASN A 107 17.81 -9.90 8.65
C ASN A 107 16.87 -11.02 8.18
N ASP A 108 15.63 -11.06 8.66
CA ASP A 108 14.69 -12.10 8.25
C ASP A 108 14.33 -11.96 6.75
N SER A 109 14.56 -13.04 6.00
CA SER A 109 14.25 -13.13 4.57
C SER A 109 12.78 -12.85 4.24
N GLN A 110 11.87 -13.04 5.21
CA GLN A 110 10.43 -12.91 5.05
C GLN A 110 9.90 -11.48 5.32
N LEU A 111 10.77 -10.54 5.74
CA LEU A 111 10.39 -9.12 5.90
C LEU A 111 9.72 -8.60 4.62
N GLY A 112 8.54 -7.98 4.76
CA GLY A 112 7.82 -7.35 3.65
C GLY A 112 8.39 -5.98 3.26
N LEU A 113 7.66 -5.25 2.41
CA LEU A 113 8.07 -3.93 1.93
C LEU A 113 8.25 -2.89 3.04
N ILE A 114 7.33 -2.78 3.99
CA ILE A 114 7.34 -1.74 5.03
C ILE A 114 8.62 -1.80 5.88
N PRO A 115 8.98 -2.93 6.52
CA PRO A 115 10.22 -2.99 7.29
C PRO A 115 11.48 -2.74 6.44
N ARG A 116 11.55 -3.30 5.22
CA ARG A 116 12.70 -3.09 4.31
C ARG A 116 12.83 -1.64 3.85
N ALA A 117 11.71 -1.00 3.49
CA ALA A 117 11.64 0.40 3.08
C ALA A 117 12.20 1.33 4.16
N LEU A 118 11.84 1.05 5.40
CA LEU A 118 12.26 1.86 6.53
C LEU A 118 13.74 1.65 6.83
N GLN A 119 14.23 0.41 6.82
CA GLN A 119 15.66 0.12 6.95
C GLN A 119 16.49 0.86 5.89
N GLN A 120 16.09 0.80 4.61
CA GLN A 120 16.77 1.53 3.54
C GLN A 120 16.74 3.03 3.79
N VAL A 121 15.59 3.63 4.10
CA VAL A 121 15.46 5.08 4.34
C VAL A 121 16.39 5.54 5.47
N PHE A 122 16.49 4.79 6.57
CA PHE A 122 17.42 5.12 7.66
C PHE A 122 18.88 5.01 7.24
N MET A 123 19.27 3.93 6.56
CA MET A 123 20.65 3.74 6.08
C MET A 123 21.05 4.85 5.10
N SER A 124 20.21 5.15 4.13
CA SER A 124 20.46 6.22 3.15
C SER A 124 20.47 7.61 3.80
N ALA A 125 19.61 7.87 4.79
CA ALA A 125 19.63 9.13 5.53
C ALA A 125 20.95 9.31 6.32
N GLN A 126 21.43 8.25 6.96
CA GLN A 126 22.70 8.26 7.69
C GLN A 126 23.89 8.47 6.74
N GLU A 127 23.88 7.83 5.56
CA GLU A 127 24.89 8.05 4.53
C GLU A 127 24.92 9.50 4.09
N LEU A 128 23.77 10.06 3.71
CA LEU A 128 23.64 11.47 3.28
C LEU A 128 24.03 12.47 4.39
N GLN A 129 23.81 12.12 5.66
CA GLN A 129 24.28 12.92 6.79
C GLN A 129 25.81 12.96 6.84
N ASN A 130 26.46 11.80 6.68
CA ASN A 130 27.90 11.66 6.77
C ASN A 130 28.64 12.24 5.56
N THR A 131 28.09 12.11 4.35
CA THR A 131 28.77 12.47 3.09
C THR A 131 28.34 13.82 2.53
N HIS A 132 27.13 14.29 2.83
CA HIS A 132 26.52 15.45 2.18
C HIS A 132 25.89 16.47 3.14
N HIS A 133 26.07 16.32 4.46
CA HIS A 133 25.59 17.24 5.50
C HIS A 133 24.07 17.42 5.55
N TRP A 134 23.31 16.39 5.18
CA TRP A 134 21.86 16.40 5.36
C TRP A 134 21.47 15.92 6.77
N GLU A 135 20.58 16.66 7.42
CA GLU A 135 19.95 16.23 8.67
C GLU A 135 18.48 15.95 8.41
N PHE A 136 17.99 14.77 8.81
CA PHE A 136 16.62 14.33 8.57
C PHE A 136 15.85 14.18 9.88
N THR A 137 14.59 14.61 9.86
CA THR A 137 13.57 14.29 10.86
C THR A 137 12.51 13.42 10.20
N MET A 138 12.25 12.26 10.78
CA MET A 138 11.30 11.29 10.26
C MET A 138 10.15 11.10 11.26
N VAL A 139 8.91 11.21 10.78
CA VAL A 139 7.71 11.09 11.61
C VAL A 139 6.77 10.05 11.01
N ALA A 140 6.55 8.97 11.76
CA ALA A 140 5.69 7.87 11.37
C ALA A 140 4.27 8.02 11.93
N SER A 141 3.29 7.58 11.17
CA SER A 141 1.92 7.31 11.62
C SER A 141 1.39 6.04 10.94
N TYR A 142 0.59 5.25 11.63
CA TYR A 142 -0.03 4.06 11.05
C TYR A 142 -1.54 4.10 11.30
N LEU A 143 -2.30 4.12 10.22
CA LEU A 143 -3.75 4.30 10.23
C LEU A 143 -4.45 3.06 9.71
N GLU A 144 -5.67 2.87 10.16
CA GLU A 144 -6.62 1.89 9.64
C GLU A 144 -7.88 2.61 9.19
N ILE A 145 -8.35 2.32 7.97
CA ILE A 145 -9.63 2.79 7.45
C ILE A 145 -10.56 1.58 7.39
N TYR A 146 -11.57 1.57 8.25
CA TYR A 146 -12.57 0.53 8.31
C TYR A 146 -13.95 1.17 8.40
N ASN A 147 -14.87 0.75 7.51
CA ASN A 147 -16.23 1.27 7.47
C ASN A 147 -16.28 2.82 7.45
N GLU A 148 -15.47 3.45 6.59
CA GLU A 148 -15.32 4.92 6.47
C GLU A 148 -14.90 5.65 7.77
N ASN A 149 -14.40 4.93 8.77
CA ASN A 149 -13.82 5.47 9.99
C ASN A 149 -12.31 5.31 9.97
N VAL A 150 -11.60 6.39 10.33
CA VAL A 150 -10.14 6.39 10.45
C VAL A 150 -9.77 6.10 11.91
N ARG A 151 -8.95 5.08 12.10
CA ARG A 151 -8.45 4.64 13.40
C ARG A 151 -6.93 4.74 13.44
N ASP A 152 -6.41 5.19 14.56
CA ASP A 152 -4.98 5.24 14.83
C ASP A 152 -4.49 3.89 15.38
N LEU A 153 -3.56 3.25 14.68
CA LEU A 153 -2.96 1.97 15.06
C LEU A 153 -1.75 2.13 16.00
N LEU A 154 -1.24 3.34 16.20
CA LEU A 154 -0.08 3.61 17.06
C LEU A 154 -0.45 4.19 18.43
N SER A 155 -1.69 4.65 18.59
CA SER A 155 -2.18 5.24 19.84
C SER A 155 -2.03 4.29 21.03
N THR A 156 -1.44 4.81 22.11
CA THR A 156 -1.33 4.13 23.41
C THR A 156 -2.52 4.43 24.33
N ARG A 157 -3.43 5.32 23.92
CA ARG A 157 -4.59 5.70 24.72
C ARG A 157 -5.69 4.64 24.59
N PRO A 158 -6.45 4.36 25.68
CA PRO A 158 -7.64 3.52 25.60
C PRO A 158 -8.62 4.07 24.57
N ARG A 159 -9.31 3.17 23.83
CA ARG A 159 -10.23 3.54 22.75
C ARG A 159 -11.31 4.55 23.18
N SER A 160 -11.78 4.48 24.42
CA SER A 160 -12.77 5.41 24.99
C SER A 160 -12.28 6.84 25.17
N LYS A 161 -10.95 7.06 25.18
CA LYS A 161 -10.31 8.37 25.35
C LYS A 161 -9.65 8.89 24.06
N GLN A 162 -9.84 8.19 22.94
CA GLN A 162 -9.31 8.60 21.65
C GLN A 162 -10.27 9.56 20.97
N THR A 163 -9.76 10.72 20.56
CA THR A 163 -10.48 11.62 19.66
C THR A 163 -10.55 11.02 18.27
N VAL A 164 -11.67 11.24 17.58
CA VAL A 164 -11.88 10.74 16.22
C VAL A 164 -10.84 11.34 15.28
N CYS A 165 -10.15 10.47 14.53
CA CYS A 165 -9.21 10.91 13.50
C CYS A 165 -9.96 11.54 12.33
N GLN A 166 -9.49 12.69 11.85
CA GLN A 166 -10.11 13.40 10.73
C GLN A 166 -9.07 13.69 9.66
N ILE A 167 -9.41 13.39 8.40
CA ILE A 167 -8.60 13.74 7.24
C ILE A 167 -8.90 15.21 6.89
N LYS A 168 -7.85 16.02 6.79
CA LYS A 168 -7.90 17.43 6.40
C LYS A 168 -6.88 17.70 5.31
N GLN A 169 -7.18 18.69 4.47
CA GLN A 169 -6.24 19.25 3.52
C GLN A 169 -5.59 20.48 4.14
N GLU A 170 -4.27 20.50 4.18
CA GLU A 170 -3.47 21.62 4.67
C GLU A 170 -3.43 22.75 3.63
N LYS A 171 -2.95 23.93 4.04
CA LYS A 171 -2.87 25.12 3.16
C LYS A 171 -1.95 24.90 1.96
N ASP A 172 -0.95 24.05 2.09
CA ASP A 172 -0.02 23.67 1.02
C ASP A 172 -0.58 22.59 0.08
N GLY A 173 -1.85 22.21 0.28
CA GLY A 173 -2.54 21.19 -0.49
C GLY A 173 -2.35 19.77 0.04
N SER A 174 -1.42 19.54 0.99
CA SER A 174 -1.11 18.20 1.49
C SER A 174 -2.19 17.63 2.40
N MET A 175 -2.39 16.31 2.32
CA MET A 175 -3.35 15.60 3.16
C MET A 175 -2.72 15.28 4.52
N MET A 176 -3.46 15.55 5.60
CA MET A 176 -3.07 15.23 6.97
C MET A 176 -4.22 14.62 7.76
N VAL A 177 -3.90 13.70 8.66
CA VAL A 177 -4.86 13.15 9.63
C VAL A 177 -4.65 13.81 10.99
N THR A 178 -5.63 14.61 11.41
CA THR A 178 -5.63 15.20 12.77
C THR A 178 -6.04 14.16 13.80
N ASN A 179 -5.53 14.31 15.03
CA ASN A 179 -5.74 13.40 16.17
C ASN A 179 -5.09 12.02 16.03
N ALA A 180 -4.42 11.73 14.91
CA ALA A 180 -3.56 10.56 14.81
C ALA A 180 -2.24 10.78 15.58
N THR A 181 -1.77 9.72 16.24
CA THR A 181 -0.46 9.65 16.86
C THR A 181 0.62 9.79 15.81
N LYS A 182 1.53 10.75 16.05
CA LYS A 182 2.71 10.99 15.23
C LYS A 182 3.93 10.66 16.07
N THR A 183 4.72 9.69 15.64
CA THR A 183 5.91 9.25 16.38
C THR A 183 7.14 9.63 15.58
N THR A 184 8.00 10.49 16.16
CA THR A 184 9.33 10.70 15.61
C THR A 184 10.13 9.41 15.76
N VAL A 185 10.72 8.96 14.65
CA VAL A 185 11.45 7.70 14.59
C VAL A 185 12.92 7.99 14.29
N THR A 186 13.80 7.47 15.12
CA THR A 186 15.25 7.75 15.04
C THR A 186 16.09 6.51 14.76
N SER A 187 15.47 5.32 14.74
CA SER A 187 16.16 4.07 14.42
C SER A 187 15.21 3.01 13.85
N PRO A 188 15.71 2.01 13.10
CA PRO A 188 14.92 0.88 12.62
C PRO A 188 14.23 0.08 13.75
N GLU A 189 14.82 0.00 14.94
CA GLU A 189 14.26 -0.75 16.07
C GLU A 189 12.94 -0.15 16.56
N GLN A 190 12.86 1.19 16.59
CA GLN A 190 11.62 1.89 16.95
C GLN A 190 10.49 1.58 15.95
N ILE A 191 10.82 1.39 14.67
CA ILE A 191 9.87 1.00 13.64
C ILE A 191 9.30 -0.39 13.89
N TYR A 192 10.16 -1.36 14.19
CA TYR A 192 9.71 -2.72 14.47
C TYR A 192 8.73 -2.75 15.65
N GLU A 193 8.97 -1.93 16.67
CA GLU A 193 8.03 -1.75 17.79
C GLU A 193 6.70 -1.11 17.34
N LEU A 194 6.71 -0.11 16.46
CA LEU A 194 5.48 0.48 15.90
C LEU A 194 4.69 -0.54 15.08
N LEU A 195 5.36 -1.36 14.26
CA LEU A 195 4.74 -2.42 13.47
C LEU A 195 4.14 -3.52 14.36
N ARG A 196 4.88 -3.97 15.39
CA ARG A 196 4.35 -4.92 16.39
C ARG A 196 3.11 -4.39 17.09
N ARG A 197 3.13 -3.12 17.51
CA ARG A 197 1.97 -2.45 18.13
C ARG A 197 0.78 -2.40 17.18
N ALA A 198 1.00 -2.00 15.93
CA ALA A 198 -0.05 -1.93 14.94
C ALA A 198 -0.67 -3.30 14.67
N ARG A 199 0.16 -4.36 14.50
CA ARG A 199 -0.31 -5.75 14.38
C ARG A 199 -1.18 -6.17 15.55
N LYS A 200 -0.76 -5.87 16.79
CA LYS A 200 -1.55 -6.16 18.00
C LYS A 200 -2.89 -5.43 17.99
N HIS A 201 -2.91 -4.15 17.63
CA HIS A 201 -4.16 -3.38 17.56
C HIS A 201 -5.11 -3.85 16.47
N ARG A 202 -4.58 -4.30 15.31
CA ARG A 202 -5.38 -4.93 14.25
C ARG A 202 -5.95 -6.27 14.69
N ALA A 203 -5.14 -7.11 15.34
CA ALA A 203 -5.58 -8.41 15.85
C ALA A 203 -6.72 -8.29 16.88
N VAL A 204 -6.63 -7.33 17.81
CA VAL A 204 -7.72 -7.03 18.76
C VAL A 204 -8.98 -6.52 18.06
N GLY A 205 -8.84 -5.77 16.95
CA GLY A 205 -9.98 -5.38 16.11
C GLY A 205 -10.67 -6.58 15.45
N ALA A 206 -9.89 -7.54 14.95
CA ALA A 206 -10.38 -8.73 14.27
C ALA A 206 -11.11 -9.73 15.19
N THR A 207 -10.72 -9.83 16.46
CA THR A 207 -11.43 -10.70 17.42
C THR A 207 -12.74 -10.09 17.92
N GLN A 208 -12.85 -8.74 17.95
CA GLN A 208 -14.07 -8.03 18.34
C GLN A 208 -15.11 -7.94 17.22
N CYS A 209 -14.68 -8.02 15.96
CA CYS A 209 -15.52 -7.96 14.77
C CYS A 209 -14.99 -9.00 13.78
N ASN A 210 -15.64 -10.17 13.72
CA ASN A 210 -15.27 -11.30 12.86
C ASN A 210 -14.68 -10.84 11.51
N GLU A 211 -13.43 -11.23 11.23
CA GLU A 211 -12.72 -11.05 9.95
C GLU A 211 -12.40 -9.59 9.54
N HIS A 212 -12.01 -8.74 10.50
CA HIS A 212 -11.68 -7.32 10.26
C HIS A 212 -10.48 -7.06 9.33
N SER A 213 -9.48 -7.95 9.27
CA SER A 213 -8.22 -7.68 8.55
C SER A 213 -8.36 -7.71 7.03
N SER A 214 -9.28 -8.51 6.48
CA SER A 214 -9.59 -8.53 5.04
C SER A 214 -10.47 -7.37 4.60
N ARG A 215 -11.05 -6.62 5.55
CA ARG A 215 -12.10 -5.62 5.34
C ARG A 215 -11.66 -4.19 5.70
N SER A 216 -10.47 -4.02 6.26
CA SER A 216 -9.88 -2.73 6.55
C SER A 216 -8.69 -2.44 5.65
N HIS A 217 -8.48 -1.18 5.32
CA HIS A 217 -7.25 -0.70 4.68
C HIS A 217 -6.28 -0.26 5.76
N SER A 218 -5.00 -0.57 5.63
CA SER A 218 -3.98 0.04 6.46
C SER A 218 -3.09 0.98 5.66
N VAL A 219 -2.74 2.10 6.27
CA VAL A 219 -1.96 3.17 5.65
C VAL A 219 -0.83 3.52 6.59
N PHE A 220 0.35 3.00 6.32
CA PHE A 220 1.58 3.43 6.99
C PHE A 220 2.11 4.67 6.27
N GLN A 221 2.38 5.75 7.02
CA GLN A 221 2.91 7.00 6.48
C GLN A 221 4.21 7.35 7.19
N LEU A 222 5.25 7.65 6.41
CA LEU A 222 6.49 8.25 6.89
C LEU A 222 6.67 9.63 6.25
N ARG A 223 6.60 10.67 7.06
CA ARG A 223 6.97 12.04 6.66
C ARG A 223 8.45 12.24 6.90
N ILE A 224 9.17 12.68 5.87
CA ILE A 224 10.61 12.88 5.90
C ILE A 224 10.88 14.36 5.65
N THR A 225 11.47 15.05 6.63
CA THR A 225 11.91 16.44 6.47
C THR A 225 13.43 16.46 6.55
N GLY A 226 14.09 16.90 5.49
CA GLY A 226 15.55 17.04 5.43
C GLY A 226 15.98 18.49 5.39
N THR A 227 17.13 18.83 5.99
CA THR A 227 17.80 20.13 5.81
C THR A 227 19.28 19.89 5.54
N ASN A 228 19.80 20.48 4.46
CA ASN A 228 21.23 20.46 4.19
C ASN A 228 21.92 21.58 4.99
N ARG A 229 22.75 21.23 5.97
CA ARG A 229 23.37 22.22 6.87
C ARG A 229 24.30 23.20 6.18
N ARG A 230 24.91 22.81 5.06
CA ARG A 230 25.87 23.64 4.34
C ARG A 230 25.18 24.66 3.43
N THR A 231 24.07 24.28 2.81
CA THR A 231 23.36 25.11 1.82
C THR A 231 22.10 25.76 2.38
N GLY A 232 21.59 25.29 3.52
CA GLY A 232 20.30 25.71 4.10
C GLY A 232 19.08 25.21 3.33
N VAL A 233 19.26 24.42 2.25
CA VAL A 233 18.16 23.88 1.44
C VAL A 233 17.38 22.84 2.25
N GLY A 234 16.06 23.01 2.33
CA GLY A 234 15.14 22.03 2.90
C GLY A 234 14.60 21.06 1.86
N SER A 235 14.18 19.88 2.30
CA SER A 235 13.51 18.86 1.50
C SER A 235 12.34 18.28 2.30
N ARG A 236 11.21 18.01 1.64
CA ARG A 236 10.07 17.33 2.25
C ARG A 236 9.60 16.18 1.36
N GLY A 237 9.55 14.99 1.93
CA GLY A 237 9.02 13.80 1.28
C GLY A 237 7.96 13.11 2.12
N LEU A 238 7.15 12.30 1.45
CA LEU A 238 6.12 11.49 2.07
C LEU A 238 6.16 10.09 1.46
N LEU A 239 6.29 9.07 2.30
CA LEU A 239 6.16 7.67 1.89
C LEU A 239 4.85 7.11 2.45
N ASN A 240 3.90 6.81 1.56
CA ASN A 240 2.67 6.10 1.87
C ASN A 240 2.81 4.63 1.44
N LEU A 241 2.68 3.71 2.39
CA LEU A 241 2.69 2.26 2.17
C LEU A 241 1.33 1.71 2.59
N VAL A 242 0.56 1.23 1.62
CA VAL A 242 -0.87 0.94 1.79
C VAL A 242 -1.15 -0.54 1.57
N ASP A 243 -1.79 -1.20 2.53
CA ASP A 243 -2.37 -2.54 2.39
C ASP A 243 -3.88 -2.39 2.26
N LEU A 244 -4.41 -2.57 1.05
CA LEU A 244 -5.84 -2.41 0.81
C LEU A 244 -6.62 -3.63 1.30
N CYS A 245 -7.93 -3.46 1.52
CA CYS A 245 -8.83 -4.57 1.79
C CYS A 245 -8.96 -5.51 0.57
N GLY A 246 -9.60 -6.67 0.76
CA GLY A 246 -9.92 -7.61 -0.33
C GLY A 246 -10.75 -6.95 -1.43
N SER A 247 -10.39 -7.19 -2.70
CA SER A 247 -11.10 -6.68 -3.88
C SER A 247 -12.26 -7.55 -4.35
N GLU A 248 -12.42 -8.74 -3.77
CA GLU A 248 -13.47 -9.68 -4.14
C GLU A 248 -14.86 -9.11 -3.88
N ARG A 249 -15.80 -9.48 -4.74
CA ARG A 249 -17.20 -9.13 -4.53
C ARG A 249 -17.79 -10.10 -3.53
N LEU A 250 -18.25 -9.58 -2.39
CA LEU A 250 -19.07 -10.35 -1.47
C LEU A 250 -20.43 -10.60 -2.12
N ASP A 251 -20.89 -11.85 -2.04
CA ASP A 251 -22.18 -12.28 -2.59
C ASP A 251 -23.31 -11.68 -1.74
N GLU A 252 -23.86 -10.55 -2.19
CA GLU A 252 -24.82 -9.74 -1.42
C GLU A 252 -26.08 -10.54 -1.04
N SER A 253 -26.42 -11.58 -1.80
CA SER A 253 -27.59 -12.45 -1.54
C SER A 253 -27.41 -13.40 -0.35
N LYS A 254 -26.19 -13.57 0.18
CA LYS A 254 -25.88 -14.51 1.27
C LYS A 254 -25.64 -13.84 2.62
N VAL A 255 -25.73 -12.51 2.69
CA VAL A 255 -25.36 -11.74 3.89
C VAL A 255 -26.58 -11.00 4.41
N GLU A 256 -27.09 -11.33 5.60
CA GLU A 256 -28.24 -10.64 6.20
C GLU A 256 -27.82 -9.59 7.25
N GLY A 257 -28.66 -8.55 7.42
CA GLY A 257 -28.58 -7.62 8.55
C GLY A 257 -27.40 -6.65 8.55
N ALA A 258 -26.80 -6.41 9.73
CA ALA A 258 -25.71 -5.44 9.92
C ALA A 258 -24.46 -5.75 9.07
N ARG A 259 -24.24 -7.03 8.76
CA ARG A 259 -23.17 -7.47 7.85
C ARG A 259 -23.39 -7.00 6.41
N LEU A 260 -24.64 -6.86 5.95
CA LEU A 260 -24.91 -6.37 4.59
C LEU A 260 -24.56 -4.87 4.46
N ARG A 261 -24.85 -4.06 5.48
CA ARG A 261 -24.40 -2.65 5.53
C ARG A 261 -22.87 -2.55 5.57
N GLU A 262 -22.22 -3.38 6.37
CA GLU A 262 -20.76 -3.46 6.44
C GLU A 262 -20.15 -3.84 5.07
N THR A 263 -20.70 -4.86 4.40
CA THR A 263 -20.32 -5.29 3.05
C THR A 263 -20.41 -4.16 2.03
N GLN A 264 -21.51 -3.38 2.05
CA GLN A 264 -21.67 -2.21 1.17
C GLN A 264 -20.55 -1.18 1.40
N HIS A 265 -20.16 -0.95 2.64
CA HIS A 265 -19.13 0.04 2.98
C HIS A 265 -17.70 -0.41 2.64
N ILE A 266 -17.39 -1.71 2.74
CA ILE A 266 -16.07 -2.24 2.37
C ILE A 266 -15.84 -2.06 0.87
N ASN A 267 -16.77 -2.56 0.04
CA ASN A 267 -16.69 -2.43 -1.40
C ASN A 267 -16.81 -0.99 -1.87
N ARG A 268 -17.48 -0.11 -1.12
CA ARG A 268 -17.56 1.31 -1.43
C ARG A 268 -16.18 1.98 -1.54
N SER A 269 -15.26 1.68 -0.64
CA SER A 269 -13.93 2.31 -0.65
C SER A 269 -13.11 1.92 -1.90
N LEU A 270 -13.07 0.63 -2.26
CA LEU A 270 -12.39 0.14 -3.46
C LEU A 270 -13.12 0.53 -4.75
N SER A 271 -14.45 0.55 -4.74
CA SER A 271 -15.24 1.03 -5.89
C SER A 271 -14.96 2.51 -6.15
N ASN A 272 -14.86 3.34 -5.10
CA ASN A 272 -14.48 4.74 -5.25
C ASN A 272 -13.03 4.91 -5.66
N LEU A 273 -12.11 4.06 -5.21
CA LEU A 273 -10.75 4.02 -5.74
C LEU A 273 -10.76 3.76 -7.24
N GLY A 274 -11.56 2.80 -7.71
CA GLY A 274 -11.73 2.53 -9.13
C GLY A 274 -12.34 3.69 -9.91
N ASN A 275 -13.33 4.38 -9.35
CA ASN A 275 -13.91 5.58 -9.95
C ASN A 275 -12.90 6.73 -10.04
N VAL A 276 -12.04 6.90 -9.03
CA VAL A 276 -10.95 7.89 -9.06
C VAL A 276 -9.96 7.56 -10.17
N ILE A 277 -9.49 6.32 -10.26
CA ILE A 277 -8.57 5.90 -11.32
C ILE A 277 -9.19 6.06 -12.71
N LEU A 278 -10.47 5.70 -12.88
CA LEU A 278 -11.17 5.86 -14.14
C LEU A 278 -11.32 7.34 -14.53
N ALA A 279 -11.69 8.21 -13.58
CA ALA A 279 -11.78 9.65 -13.82
C ALA A 279 -10.42 10.23 -14.23
N LEU A 280 -9.33 9.78 -13.59
CA LEU A 280 -7.97 10.19 -13.93
C LEU A 280 -7.53 9.71 -15.30
N SER A 281 -7.75 8.43 -15.63
CA SER A 281 -7.39 7.88 -16.94
C SER A 281 -8.15 8.54 -18.09
N GLN A 282 -9.38 8.98 -17.83
CA GLN A 282 -10.21 9.75 -18.77
C GLN A 282 -9.92 11.25 -18.77
N LYS A 283 -8.99 11.74 -17.93
CA LYS A 283 -8.69 13.16 -17.74
C LYS A 283 -9.95 13.99 -17.45
N ALA A 284 -10.86 13.44 -16.65
CA ALA A 284 -12.09 14.11 -16.26
C ALA A 284 -11.78 15.39 -15.46
N GLU A 285 -12.59 16.43 -15.66
CA GLU A 285 -12.43 17.71 -14.96
C GLU A 285 -12.61 17.57 -13.45
N HIS A 286 -13.54 16.71 -13.01
CA HIS A 286 -13.79 16.44 -11.61
C HIS A 286 -13.46 14.98 -11.25
N VAL A 287 -12.52 14.80 -10.32
CA VAL A 287 -12.14 13.49 -9.78
C VAL A 287 -12.77 13.30 -8.38
N PRO A 288 -13.52 12.22 -8.13
CA PRO A 288 -14.36 12.05 -6.94
C PRO A 288 -13.60 11.58 -5.68
N TYR A 289 -12.48 12.22 -5.33
CA TYR A 289 -11.66 11.82 -4.18
C TYR A 289 -12.43 11.80 -2.84
N ARG A 290 -13.44 12.66 -2.70
CA ARG A 290 -14.20 12.83 -1.44
C ARG A 290 -15.22 11.71 -1.19
N ASN A 291 -15.46 10.81 -2.15
CA ASN A 291 -16.50 9.79 -2.02
C ASN A 291 -16.18 8.68 -1.00
N SER A 292 -14.89 8.53 -0.63
CA SER A 292 -14.42 7.66 0.45
C SER A 292 -13.26 8.31 1.22
N LYS A 293 -13.08 7.93 2.49
CA LYS A 293 -11.93 8.35 3.30
C LYS A 293 -10.61 7.86 2.73
N LEU A 294 -10.59 6.68 2.12
CA LEU A 294 -9.40 6.12 1.47
C LEU A 294 -8.96 7.01 0.31
N THR A 295 -9.85 7.27 -0.64
CA THR A 295 -9.54 8.11 -1.81
C THR A 295 -9.24 9.55 -1.42
N PHE A 296 -9.85 10.06 -0.34
CA PHE A 296 -9.56 11.39 0.14
C PHE A 296 -8.18 11.46 0.82
N LEU A 297 -7.78 10.44 1.58
CA LEU A 297 -6.43 10.35 2.15
C LEU A 297 -5.36 10.22 1.07
N LEU A 298 -5.64 9.45 0.02
CA LEU A 298 -4.73 9.20 -1.10
C LEU A 298 -4.85 10.23 -2.22
N MET A 299 -5.51 11.36 -1.98
CA MET A 299 -5.71 12.41 -2.98
C MET A 299 -4.37 12.90 -3.55
N ASP A 300 -3.38 13.16 -2.69
CA ASP A 300 -2.03 13.56 -3.12
C ASP A 300 -1.32 12.45 -3.92
N SER A 301 -1.53 11.20 -3.51
CA SER A 301 -0.93 10.01 -4.15
C SER A 301 -1.48 9.76 -5.55
N LEU A 302 -2.73 10.12 -5.80
CA LEU A 302 -3.47 9.81 -7.02
C LEU A 302 -3.80 11.08 -7.82
N GLY A 303 -3.17 12.22 -7.55
CA GLY A 303 -3.65 13.52 -8.02
C GLY A 303 -2.62 14.48 -8.62
N GLY A 304 -1.48 14.00 -9.15
CA GLY A 304 -0.56 14.88 -9.87
C GLY A 304 0.89 14.81 -9.39
N ASN A 305 1.07 14.87 -8.07
CA ASN A 305 2.36 15.10 -7.45
C ASN A 305 2.79 13.94 -6.56
N SER A 306 2.87 12.73 -7.14
CA SER A 306 3.33 11.53 -6.45
C SER A 306 3.94 10.52 -7.41
N LYS A 307 4.99 9.82 -6.98
CA LYS A 307 5.45 8.59 -7.62
C LYS A 307 4.63 7.43 -7.05
N THR A 308 3.74 6.90 -7.87
CA THR A 308 2.77 5.89 -7.42
C THR A 308 3.01 4.53 -8.08
N LEU A 309 3.02 3.48 -7.26
CA LEU A 309 3.19 2.09 -7.65
C LEU A 309 2.05 1.25 -7.06
N MET A 310 1.42 0.46 -7.92
CA MET A 310 0.49 -0.59 -7.53
C MET A 310 1.23 -1.93 -7.48
N LEU A 311 1.17 -2.63 -6.34
CA LEU A 311 1.49 -4.05 -6.26
C LEU A 311 0.19 -4.85 -6.37
N LEU A 312 -0.05 -5.43 -7.54
CA LEU A 312 -1.15 -6.33 -7.79
C LEU A 312 -0.81 -7.72 -7.26
N ASN A 313 -1.53 -8.19 -6.24
CA ASN A 313 -1.38 -9.53 -5.67
C ASN A 313 -2.45 -10.47 -6.19
N VAL A 314 -2.02 -11.61 -6.76
CA VAL A 314 -2.90 -12.59 -7.41
C VAL A 314 -2.75 -13.98 -6.76
N SER A 315 -3.88 -14.68 -6.62
CA SER A 315 -3.91 -16.09 -6.22
C SER A 315 -3.77 -16.98 -7.46
N PRO A 316 -2.93 -18.03 -7.42
CA PRO A 316 -2.79 -18.98 -8.52
C PRO A 316 -3.86 -20.08 -8.54
N ARG A 317 -4.91 -20.00 -7.68
CA ARG A 317 -5.98 -21.01 -7.62
C ARG A 317 -6.98 -20.82 -8.74
N GLU A 318 -7.39 -21.92 -9.36
CA GLU A 318 -8.40 -21.89 -10.43
C GLU A 318 -9.78 -21.44 -9.90
N LYS A 319 -10.14 -21.81 -8.67
CA LYS A 319 -11.36 -21.33 -7.99
C LYS A 319 -11.42 -19.79 -7.89
N ASN A 320 -10.26 -19.13 -7.92
CA ASN A 320 -10.12 -17.68 -7.83
C ASN A 320 -9.95 -17.01 -9.21
N LEU A 321 -10.08 -17.74 -10.31
CA LEU A 321 -9.82 -17.24 -11.66
C LEU A 321 -10.66 -16.02 -12.02
N ALA A 322 -11.95 -16.01 -11.66
CA ALA A 322 -12.84 -14.88 -11.94
C ALA A 322 -12.36 -13.58 -11.28
N GLU A 323 -12.01 -13.64 -9.99
CA GLU A 323 -11.49 -12.48 -9.25
C GLU A 323 -10.07 -12.09 -9.68
N THR A 324 -9.28 -13.07 -10.09
CA THR A 324 -7.96 -12.83 -10.69
C THR A 324 -8.08 -12.05 -12.00
N ILE A 325 -8.99 -12.44 -12.90
CA ILE A 325 -9.27 -11.72 -14.15
C ILE A 325 -9.76 -10.29 -13.86
N ASN A 326 -10.65 -10.11 -12.89
CA ASN A 326 -11.13 -8.78 -12.48
C ASN A 326 -9.98 -7.90 -11.99
N SER A 327 -9.10 -8.45 -11.16
CA SER A 327 -7.96 -7.72 -10.59
C SER A 327 -6.92 -7.34 -11.66
N LEU A 328 -6.64 -8.24 -12.62
CA LEU A 328 -5.74 -7.99 -13.75
C LEU A 328 -6.29 -6.92 -14.71
N ARG A 329 -7.60 -6.95 -15.00
CA ARG A 329 -8.26 -5.91 -15.81
C ARG A 329 -8.22 -4.55 -15.12
N PHE A 330 -8.51 -4.51 -13.82
CA PHE A 330 -8.40 -3.29 -13.04
C PHE A 330 -6.99 -2.72 -13.07
N ALA A 331 -5.99 -3.55 -12.81
CA ALA A 331 -4.58 -3.18 -12.87
C ALA A 331 -4.15 -2.69 -14.27
N THR A 332 -4.72 -3.24 -15.33
CA THR A 332 -4.48 -2.75 -16.71
C THR A 332 -4.97 -1.31 -16.87
N THR A 333 -6.15 -0.97 -16.33
CA THR A 333 -6.66 0.41 -16.30
C THR A 333 -5.76 1.32 -15.46
N VAL A 334 -5.25 0.83 -14.32
CA VAL A 334 -4.31 1.58 -13.47
C VAL A 334 -3.02 1.89 -14.23
N ASN A 335 -2.45 0.90 -14.93
CA ASN A 335 -1.18 1.05 -15.66
C ASN A 335 -1.25 2.12 -16.78
N GLN A 336 -2.43 2.30 -17.36
CA GLN A 336 -2.71 3.30 -18.39
C GLN A 336 -3.01 4.70 -17.82
N CYS A 337 -3.13 4.84 -16.50
CA CYS A 337 -3.48 6.10 -15.85
C CYS A 337 -2.27 7.04 -15.73
N ASP A 338 -2.34 8.19 -16.40
CA ASP A 338 -1.37 9.27 -16.27
C ASP A 338 -1.78 10.21 -15.14
N ILE A 339 -1.08 10.14 -14.01
CA ILE A 339 -1.31 10.99 -12.85
C ILE A 339 -0.34 12.19 -12.79
N GLY A 340 0.21 12.63 -13.93
CA GLY A 340 1.10 13.79 -13.98
C GLY A 340 2.55 13.47 -13.61
N THR A 341 3.37 14.51 -13.45
CA THR A 341 4.80 14.36 -13.15
C THR A 341 5.05 14.71 -11.70
N ALA A 342 5.65 13.79 -10.95
CA ALA A 342 6.02 14.04 -9.56
C ALA A 342 7.08 15.15 -9.46
N HIS A 343 6.85 16.10 -8.56
CA HIS A 343 7.76 17.20 -8.28
C HIS A 343 8.45 17.01 -6.93
N ARG A 344 9.74 17.37 -6.90
CA ARG A 344 10.55 17.37 -5.67
C ARG A 344 10.20 18.60 -4.84
N THR A 345 9.86 18.42 -3.58
CA THR A 345 9.57 19.55 -2.68
C THR A 345 10.84 20.03 -2.01
N LEU A 346 11.49 21.02 -2.62
CA LEU A 346 12.62 21.73 -2.04
C LEU A 346 12.15 23.04 -1.39
N GLN A 347 12.69 23.34 -0.21
CA GLN A 347 12.47 24.63 0.46
C GLN A 347 13.73 25.45 0.31
N ALA A 348 13.58 26.69 -0.20
CA ALA A 348 14.69 27.62 -0.29
C ALA A 348 15.23 27.95 1.11
N SER A 349 16.52 28.29 1.19
CA SER A 349 17.13 28.71 2.45
C SER A 349 16.43 29.95 2.99
N SER A 350 15.86 29.85 4.18
CA SER A 350 15.43 31.02 4.95
C SER A 350 16.69 31.71 5.50
N GLN A 351 17.41 32.46 4.65
CA GLN A 351 18.42 33.40 5.15
C GLN A 351 17.67 34.59 5.78
N TYR A 352 17.73 34.68 7.11
CA TYR A 352 17.55 35.92 7.86
C TYR A 352 18.89 36.30 8.47
#